data_AF-A0A182E2F2-F1
#
_entry.id   AF-A0A182E2F2-F1
#
_cell.length_a   1.000
_cell.length_b   1.000
_cell.length_c   1.000
_cell.angle_alpha   90.00
_cell.angle_beta   90.00
_cell.angle_gamma   90.00
#
_symmetry.space_group_name_H-M   'P 1'
#
loop_
_entity.id
_entity.type
_entity.pdbx_description
1 polymer ?
#
loop_
_entity_poly.entity_id
_entity_poly.type
_entity_poly.pdbx_seq_one_letter_code
_entity_poly.pdbx_strand_id
1 'polypeptide(L)'
;MDAAITETTAATSTFLGRILQVALGIFMTSSNLLPYNSNETDLAKVGYNCTFDNPCRWFSEGTTVDRWRLAHGKPETLLWLASTGTIQRPAELFALIELHGQQADRFLSDQIPCQDGNATLSFTYWIVGDAKLEVCLIDSLDKKFNCTDMLSTQPIPRKVLLPIPQVQEPFRIAIIPNMAFGMIAIDDIGYDGIPCQREISTDTSVSIAESEMLNSFQV
;
A
#
# COMPACT_ATOMS: atom_id res chain seq x y z
N MET A 1 -45.59 -24.80 -2.57
CA MET A 1 -44.36 -24.93 -3.37
C MET A 1 -43.41 -23.90 -2.83
N ASP A 2 -42.69 -24.26 -1.78
CA ASP A 2 -41.75 -23.37 -1.10
C ASP A 2 -40.41 -23.41 -1.83
N ALA A 3 -39.94 -22.23 -2.24
CA ALA A 3 -38.64 -22.06 -2.84
C ALA A 3 -37.58 -22.04 -1.72
N ALA A 4 -36.76 -23.08 -1.67
CA ALA A 4 -35.54 -23.11 -0.89
C ALA A 4 -34.59 -22.02 -1.41
N ILE A 5 -34.37 -20.98 -0.61
CA ILE A 5 -33.37 -19.95 -0.89
C ILE A 5 -32.04 -20.44 -0.31
N THR A 6 -31.08 -20.55 -1.21
CA THR A 6 -29.73 -21.08 -1.12
C THR A 6 -28.89 -20.42 -0.01
N GLU A 7 -28.61 -21.14 1.09
CA GLU A 7 -27.59 -20.80 2.12
C GLU A 7 -26.16 -21.23 1.71
N THR A 8 -25.94 -21.62 0.45
CA THR A 8 -24.71 -22.29 0.00
C THR A 8 -23.49 -21.36 -0.18
N THR A 9 -23.68 -20.04 -0.29
CA THR A 9 -22.61 -19.08 -0.61
C THR A 9 -21.78 -18.65 0.61
N ALA A 10 -22.40 -18.41 1.78
CA ALA A 10 -21.66 -17.98 2.97
C ALA A 10 -20.85 -19.12 3.62
N ALA A 11 -21.34 -20.35 3.54
CA ALA A 11 -20.66 -21.53 4.08
C ALA A 11 -19.40 -21.91 3.27
N THR A 12 -19.36 -21.59 1.97
CA THR A 12 -18.23 -21.92 1.09
C THR A 12 -17.09 -20.92 1.22
N SER A 13 -17.38 -19.62 1.36
CA SER A 13 -16.36 -18.59 1.60
C SER A 13 -15.68 -18.75 2.96
N THR A 14 -16.45 -19.09 4.00
CA THR A 14 -15.93 -19.39 5.35
C THR A 14 -15.07 -20.66 5.40
N PHE A 15 -15.42 -21.70 4.62
CA PHE A 15 -14.62 -22.92 4.53
C PHE A 15 -13.29 -22.71 3.78
N LEU A 16 -13.32 -21.98 2.66
CA LEU A 16 -12.11 -21.61 1.91
C LEU A 16 -11.18 -20.72 2.73
N GLY A 17 -11.73 -19.78 3.50
CA GLY A 17 -10.97 -18.98 4.46
C GLY A 17 -10.27 -19.82 5.53
N ARG A 18 -10.93 -20.86 6.06
CA ARG A 18 -10.34 -21.78 7.04
C ARG A 18 -9.23 -22.65 6.48
N ILE A 19 -9.37 -23.16 5.25
CA ILE A 19 -8.31 -23.92 4.58
C ILE A 19 -7.07 -23.04 4.41
N LEU A 20 -7.27 -21.79 4.01
CA LEU A 20 -6.18 -20.84 3.85
C LEU A 20 -5.52 -20.51 5.20
N GLN A 21 -6.27 -20.30 6.28
CA GLN A 21 -5.70 -20.08 7.61
C GLN A 21 -4.82 -21.25 8.08
N VAL A 22 -5.23 -22.49 7.80
CA VAL A 22 -4.41 -23.68 8.09
C VAL A 22 -3.15 -23.72 7.21
N ALA A 23 -3.27 -23.38 5.92
CA ALA A 23 -2.14 -23.31 4.99
C ALA A 23 -1.13 -22.23 5.39
N LEU A 24 -1.63 -21.05 5.77
CA LEU A 24 -0.85 -19.92 6.25
C LEU A 24 -0.11 -20.26 7.54
N GLY A 25 -0.69 -21.06 8.44
CA GLY A 25 -0.03 -21.42 9.72
C GLY A 25 1.05 -22.51 9.63
N ILE A 26 1.10 -23.29 8.54
CA ILE A 26 2.04 -24.42 8.41
C ILE A 26 3.24 -24.05 7.54
N PHE A 27 3.02 -23.31 6.45
CA PHE A 27 4.07 -23.02 5.45
C PHE A 27 4.45 -21.55 5.37
N MET A 28 3.73 -20.68 6.07
CA MET A 28 4.01 -19.27 6.10
C MET A 28 4.05 -18.76 7.54
N THR A 29 4.70 -17.63 7.73
CA THR A 29 4.58 -16.89 8.99
C THR A 29 4.25 -15.44 8.66
N SER A 30 3.79 -14.68 9.65
CA SER A 30 3.49 -13.25 9.45
C SER A 30 4.18 -12.42 10.51
N SER A 31 4.73 -11.27 10.11
CA SER A 31 5.21 -10.24 11.02
C SER A 31 4.47 -8.93 10.79
N ASN A 32 4.66 -7.96 11.68
CA ASN A 32 4.16 -6.61 11.44
C ASN A 32 4.90 -6.00 10.24
N LEU A 33 4.16 -5.26 9.41
CA LEU A 33 4.76 -4.32 8.46
C LEU A 33 5.30 -3.15 9.29
N LEU A 34 6.63 -3.08 9.38
CA LEU A 34 7.27 -1.99 10.09
C LEU A 34 7.25 -0.74 9.19
N PRO A 35 6.83 0.43 9.70
CA PRO A 35 6.97 1.68 8.97
C PRO A 35 8.44 1.92 8.65
N TYR A 36 8.73 2.42 7.45
CA TYR A 36 10.08 2.84 7.09
C TYR A 36 10.53 3.98 8.02
N ASN A 37 11.69 3.82 8.66
CA ASN A 37 12.18 4.80 9.62
C ASN A 37 12.82 5.99 8.89
N SER A 38 12.15 7.13 8.90
CA SER A 38 12.55 8.39 8.25
C SER A 38 13.80 9.07 8.84
N ASN A 39 14.41 8.51 9.89
CA ASN A 39 15.62 9.09 10.50
C ASN A 39 16.89 8.90 9.65
N GLU A 40 16.80 8.14 8.56
CA GLU A 40 17.86 8.00 7.59
C GLU A 40 17.78 9.14 6.57
N THR A 41 18.92 9.78 6.28
CA THR A 41 19.12 10.77 5.20
C THR A 41 18.85 10.23 3.79
N ASP A 42 18.20 9.07 3.69
CA ASP A 42 18.01 8.23 2.50
C ASP A 42 16.56 8.20 1.98
N LEU A 43 15.67 9.05 2.52
CA LEU A 43 14.30 9.25 2.01
C LEU A 43 14.24 9.60 0.51
N ALA A 44 15.30 10.20 -0.03
CA ALA A 44 15.42 10.50 -1.45
C ALA A 44 15.85 9.27 -2.29
N LYS A 45 16.39 8.22 -1.66
CA LYS A 45 16.93 7.03 -2.32
C LYS A 45 15.96 5.85 -2.26
N VAL A 46 15.15 5.75 -1.21
CA VAL A 46 14.08 4.75 -1.11
C VAL A 46 12.81 5.29 -1.76
N GLY A 47 12.54 4.82 -2.98
CA GLY A 47 11.33 5.15 -3.72
C GLY A 47 10.06 4.52 -3.12
N TYR A 48 8.95 4.65 -3.84
CA TYR A 48 7.65 4.08 -3.44
C TYR A 48 7.41 2.67 -4.01
N ASN A 49 8.39 2.11 -4.73
CA ASN A 49 8.34 0.73 -5.19
C ASN A 49 8.54 -0.23 -4.01
N CYS A 50 7.85 -1.38 -4.02
CA CYS A 50 7.97 -2.36 -2.97
C CYS A 50 7.71 -3.79 -3.46
N THR A 51 8.74 -4.64 -3.37
CA THR A 51 8.67 -6.10 -3.50
C THR A 51 8.77 -6.80 -2.13
N PHE A 52 8.81 -6.02 -1.05
CA PHE A 52 8.96 -6.49 0.34
C PHE A 52 10.28 -7.20 0.69
N ASP A 53 11.17 -7.44 -0.28
CA ASP A 53 12.53 -7.98 -0.05
C ASP A 53 13.39 -7.06 0.83
N ASN A 54 13.09 -5.76 0.81
CA ASN A 54 13.70 -4.74 1.65
C ASN A 54 12.61 -3.87 2.28
N PRO A 55 12.87 -3.24 3.46
CA PRO A 55 11.96 -2.26 4.03
C PRO A 55 11.61 -1.18 3.01
N CYS A 56 10.32 -0.94 2.83
CA CYS A 56 9.81 0.00 1.85
C CYS A 56 8.80 0.95 2.51
N ARG A 57 8.42 1.98 1.78
CA ARG A 57 7.60 3.09 2.28
C ARG A 57 6.10 2.78 2.29
N TRP A 58 5.74 1.58 2.74
CA TRP A 58 4.36 1.10 2.84
C TRP A 58 4.08 0.47 4.20
N PHE A 59 2.95 0.81 4.82
CA PHE A 59 2.62 0.36 6.18
C PHE A 59 1.12 0.19 6.41
N SER A 60 0.77 -0.62 7.41
CA SER A 60 -0.61 -0.76 7.90
C SER A 60 -0.97 0.44 8.76
N GLU A 61 -2.04 1.14 8.42
CA GLU A 61 -2.55 2.26 9.19
C GLU A 61 -3.96 1.96 9.72
N GLY A 62 -4.10 2.06 11.04
CA GLY A 62 -5.32 1.79 11.77
C GLY A 62 -5.02 1.17 13.13
N THR A 63 -6.07 0.82 13.85
CA THR A 63 -6.00 0.19 15.17
C THR A 63 -6.90 -1.05 15.24
N THR A 64 -7.29 -1.58 14.09
CA THR A 64 -8.21 -2.71 13.99
C THR A 64 -7.48 -4.03 14.17
N VAL A 65 -8.24 -5.11 14.36
CA VAL A 65 -7.68 -6.46 14.45
C VAL A 65 -7.24 -6.95 13.07
N ASP A 66 -7.99 -6.56 12.04
CA ASP A 66 -7.77 -6.91 10.63
C ASP A 66 -6.73 -5.93 10.08
N ARG A 67 -5.46 -6.27 10.26
CA ARG A 67 -4.33 -5.41 9.89
C ARG A 67 -3.42 -6.05 8.86
N TRP A 68 -2.79 -5.21 8.05
CA TRP A 68 -1.82 -5.67 7.06
C TRP A 68 -0.55 -6.18 7.74
N ARG A 69 -0.06 -7.30 7.25
CA ARG A 69 1.12 -8.00 7.75
C ARG A 69 2.05 -8.35 6.61
N LEU A 70 3.33 -8.49 6.94
CA LEU A 70 4.31 -9.05 6.03
C LEU A 70 4.23 -10.56 6.17
N ALA A 71 3.80 -11.23 5.10
CA ALA A 71 3.84 -12.67 5.00
C ALA A 71 5.25 -13.12 4.59
N HIS A 72 5.71 -14.21 5.20
CA HIS A 72 7.02 -14.82 4.97
C HIS A 72 6.85 -16.25 4.48
N GLY A 73 7.60 -16.59 3.44
CA GLY A 73 7.61 -17.89 2.82
C GLY A 73 6.64 -18.00 1.65
N LYS A 74 6.96 -18.94 0.75
CA LYS A 74 6.15 -19.20 -0.42
C LYS A 74 4.91 -20.02 -0.03
N PRO A 75 3.67 -19.58 -0.33
CA PRO A 75 2.48 -20.36 -0.03
C PRO A 75 2.56 -21.75 -0.65
N GLU A 76 2.04 -22.81 -0.04
CA GLU A 76 2.02 -24.14 -0.68
C GLU A 76 1.17 -24.14 -1.97
N THR A 77 1.58 -24.87 -3.00
CA THR A 77 1.00 -24.75 -4.35
C THR A 77 -0.44 -25.20 -4.41
N LEU A 78 -0.75 -26.38 -3.85
CA LEU A 78 -2.06 -26.98 -3.92
C LEU A 78 -3.07 -26.23 -3.04
N LEU A 79 -2.67 -25.82 -1.84
CA LEU A 79 -3.48 -25.01 -0.93
C LEU A 79 -3.77 -23.63 -1.53
N TRP A 80 -2.77 -22.99 -2.13
CA TRP A 80 -2.99 -21.71 -2.81
C TRP A 80 -3.94 -21.85 -4.01
N LEU A 81 -3.77 -22.89 -4.82
CA LEU A 81 -4.68 -23.19 -5.92
C LEU A 81 -6.11 -23.42 -5.43
N ALA A 82 -6.27 -24.18 -4.35
CA ALA A 82 -7.58 -24.47 -3.76
C ALA A 82 -8.26 -23.18 -3.24
N SER A 83 -7.50 -22.23 -2.70
CA SER A 83 -8.04 -20.99 -2.14
C SER A 83 -8.25 -19.87 -3.17
N THR A 84 -7.33 -19.69 -4.11
CA THR A 84 -7.32 -18.54 -5.05
C THR A 84 -7.78 -18.90 -6.47
N GLY A 85 -7.86 -20.20 -6.79
CA GLY A 85 -8.17 -20.69 -8.13
C GLY A 85 -7.01 -20.59 -9.12
N THR A 86 -5.79 -20.29 -8.67
CA THR A 86 -4.61 -20.14 -9.53
C THR A 86 -3.35 -20.74 -8.90
N ILE A 87 -2.40 -21.19 -9.72
CA ILE A 87 -1.08 -21.64 -9.25
C ILE A 87 -0.07 -20.47 -9.17
N GLN A 88 -0.41 -19.33 -9.77
CA GLN A 88 0.41 -18.12 -9.70
C GLN A 88 0.29 -17.55 -8.29
N ARG A 89 1.42 -17.46 -7.61
CA ARG A 89 1.57 -17.07 -6.21
C ARG A 89 2.51 -15.88 -6.11
N PRO A 90 2.40 -15.07 -5.04
CA PRO A 90 3.46 -14.15 -4.66
C PRO A 90 4.77 -14.90 -4.44
N ALA A 91 5.86 -14.14 -4.36
CA ALA A 91 7.20 -14.68 -4.11
C ALA A 91 7.34 -15.14 -2.63
N GLU A 92 8.46 -14.79 -1.98
CA GLU A 92 8.70 -15.16 -0.58
C GLU A 92 8.16 -14.15 0.43
N LEU A 93 8.10 -12.87 0.06
CA LEU A 93 7.69 -11.78 0.93
C LEU A 93 6.61 -10.95 0.25
N PHE A 94 5.48 -10.74 0.94
CA PHE A 94 4.35 -9.99 0.39
C PHE A 94 3.44 -9.44 1.48
N ALA A 95 2.65 -8.41 1.17
CA ALA A 95 1.66 -7.88 2.09
C ALA A 95 0.41 -8.75 2.10
N LEU A 96 -0.10 -9.05 3.29
CA LEU A 96 -1.26 -9.91 3.51
C LEU A 96 -2.19 -9.31 4.56
N ILE A 97 -3.49 -9.39 4.32
CA ILE A 97 -4.52 -9.10 5.32
C ILE A 97 -5.62 -10.16 5.30
N GLU A 98 -6.04 -10.59 6.48
CA GLU A 98 -7.22 -11.42 6.70
C GLU A 98 -8.38 -10.56 7.19
N LEU A 99 -9.53 -10.67 6.54
CA LEU A 99 -10.72 -9.89 6.83
C LEU A 99 -11.78 -10.76 7.51
N HIS A 100 -12.36 -10.22 8.58
CA HIS A 100 -13.32 -10.89 9.45
C HIS A 100 -14.71 -10.21 9.42
N GLY A 101 -15.04 -9.52 8.33
CA GLY A 101 -16.35 -8.85 8.17
C GLY A 101 -16.50 -7.55 8.97
N GLN A 102 -15.39 -7.00 9.46
CA GLN A 102 -15.34 -5.74 10.21
C GLN A 102 -14.47 -4.70 9.48
N GLN A 103 -14.37 -3.51 10.07
CA GLN A 103 -13.45 -2.50 9.55
C GLN A 103 -12.01 -3.00 9.67
N ALA A 104 -11.27 -2.89 8.56
CA ALA A 104 -9.87 -3.26 8.45
C ALA A 104 -8.97 -2.03 8.36
N ASP A 105 -7.69 -2.21 8.69
CA ASP A 105 -6.67 -1.20 8.49
C ASP A 105 -6.48 -0.91 6.99
N ARG A 106 -6.11 0.33 6.70
CA ARG A 106 -5.71 0.76 5.35
C ARG A 106 -4.25 0.40 5.12
N PHE A 107 -3.88 0.08 3.89
CA PHE A 107 -2.47 -0.08 3.51
C PHE A 107 -1.99 1.17 2.79
N LEU A 108 -1.08 1.91 3.43
CA LEU A 108 -0.70 3.24 3.01
C LEU A 108 0.73 3.30 2.53
N SER A 109 0.96 4.13 1.51
CA SER A 109 2.29 4.66 1.26
C SER A 109 2.66 5.72 2.32
N ASP A 110 3.96 5.96 2.48
CA ASP A 110 4.43 7.22 3.06
C ASP A 110 3.90 8.41 2.26
N GLN A 111 3.98 9.60 2.87
CA GLN A 111 3.64 10.85 2.20
C GLN A 111 4.49 11.07 0.94
N ILE A 112 3.80 11.26 -0.17
CA ILE A 112 4.32 11.77 -1.44
C ILE A 112 4.17 13.30 -1.37
N PRO A 113 5.27 14.06 -1.36
CA PRO A 113 5.18 15.51 -1.18
C PRO A 113 4.40 16.21 -2.28
N CYS A 114 4.55 15.73 -3.52
CA CYS A 114 3.78 16.11 -4.70
C CYS A 114 4.24 15.25 -5.91
N GLN A 115 3.51 15.32 -7.02
CA GLN A 115 3.79 14.62 -8.28
C GLN A 115 3.50 15.54 -9.47
N ASP A 116 4.49 15.75 -10.35
CA ASP A 116 4.34 16.44 -11.62
C ASP A 116 3.91 15.49 -12.73
N GLY A 117 2.95 15.93 -13.56
CA GLY A 117 2.33 15.09 -14.58
C GLY A 117 1.55 13.91 -14.01
N ASN A 118 1.13 13.01 -14.91
CA ASN A 118 0.47 11.76 -14.51
C ASN A 118 1.52 10.71 -14.14
N ALA A 119 1.16 9.85 -13.20
CA ALA A 119 1.90 8.64 -12.85
C ALA A 119 1.04 7.40 -13.02
N THR A 120 1.65 6.25 -12.80
CA THR A 120 1.08 4.93 -12.83
C THR A 120 1.42 4.23 -11.52
N LEU A 121 0.39 3.84 -10.78
CA LEU A 121 0.51 2.85 -9.73
C LEU A 121 0.25 1.47 -10.31
N SER A 122 1.12 0.52 -10.00
CA SER A 122 0.95 -0.88 -10.35
C SER A 122 1.19 -1.77 -9.15
N PHE A 123 0.48 -2.89 -9.09
CA PHE A 123 0.72 -3.97 -8.12
C PHE A 123 0.02 -5.24 -8.60
N THR A 124 0.48 -6.37 -8.10
CA THR A 124 -0.17 -7.67 -8.26
C THR A 124 -0.98 -7.97 -7.01
N TYR A 125 -2.23 -8.41 -7.17
CA TYR A 125 -3.05 -8.81 -6.02
C TYR A 125 -3.74 -10.16 -6.21
N TRP A 126 -4.02 -10.78 -5.07
CA TRP A 126 -4.86 -11.98 -4.93
C TRP A 126 -5.94 -11.71 -3.89
N ILE A 127 -7.17 -12.14 -4.19
CA ILE A 127 -8.32 -11.95 -3.33
C ILE A 127 -9.03 -13.29 -3.16
N VAL A 128 -9.37 -13.64 -1.92
CA VAL A 128 -10.14 -14.84 -1.58
C VAL A 128 -11.41 -14.43 -0.83
N GLY A 129 -12.51 -15.15 -1.07
CA GLY A 129 -13.80 -14.89 -0.44
C GLY A 129 -14.49 -13.66 -1.01
N ASP A 130 -15.16 -12.90 -0.14
CA ASP A 130 -15.95 -11.71 -0.48
C ASP A 130 -15.13 -10.41 -0.36
N ALA A 131 -13.82 -10.55 -0.12
CA ALA A 131 -12.89 -9.44 -0.04
C ALA A 131 -12.84 -8.66 -1.36
N LYS A 132 -12.70 -7.35 -1.24
CA LYS A 132 -12.53 -6.36 -2.32
C LYS A 132 -11.62 -5.26 -1.81
N LEU A 133 -11.01 -4.52 -2.72
CA LEU A 133 -10.23 -3.33 -2.36
C LEU A 133 -10.54 -2.17 -3.29
N GLU A 134 -10.49 -0.96 -2.77
CA GLU A 134 -10.40 0.26 -3.56
C GLU A 134 -9.01 0.87 -3.38
N VAL A 135 -8.57 1.65 -4.36
CA VAL A 135 -7.38 2.49 -4.23
C VAL A 135 -7.82 3.94 -4.24
N CYS A 136 -7.41 4.70 -3.24
CA CYS A 136 -7.70 6.13 -3.10
C CYS A 136 -6.42 6.92 -2.87
N LEU A 137 -6.45 8.20 -3.24
CA LEU A 137 -5.49 9.18 -2.74
C LEU A 137 -6.03 9.78 -1.45
N ILE A 138 -5.15 10.04 -0.50
CA ILE A 138 -5.47 10.61 0.81
C ILE A 138 -4.72 11.93 0.97
N ASP A 139 -5.43 13.01 1.28
CA ASP A 139 -4.79 14.31 1.53
C ASP A 139 -4.23 14.44 2.96
N SER A 140 -3.63 15.59 3.26
CA SER A 140 -3.06 15.88 4.58
C SER A 140 -4.09 15.96 5.71
N LEU A 141 -5.39 16.05 5.38
CA LEU A 141 -6.52 16.06 6.32
C LEU A 141 -7.19 14.68 6.44
N ASP A 142 -6.54 13.63 5.91
CA ASP A 142 -7.04 12.26 5.86
C ASP A 142 -8.32 12.07 5.03
N LYS A 143 -8.60 12.99 4.10
CA LYS A 143 -9.76 12.89 3.21
C LYS A 143 -9.41 12.13 1.93
N LYS A 144 -10.27 11.19 1.56
CA LYS A 144 -10.17 10.42 0.31
C LYS A 144 -10.51 11.27 -0.91
N PHE A 145 -9.75 11.12 -1.98
CA PHE A 145 -10.04 11.65 -3.31
C PHE A 145 -9.49 10.72 -4.41
N ASN A 146 -9.98 10.87 -5.65
CA ASN A 146 -9.54 10.07 -6.80
C ASN A 146 -9.52 8.55 -6.54
N CYS A 147 -10.64 8.03 -6.01
CA CYS A 147 -10.80 6.62 -5.70
C CYS A 147 -11.19 5.80 -6.92
N THR A 148 -10.73 4.55 -6.99
CA THR A 148 -11.25 3.55 -7.92
C THR A 148 -12.60 3.00 -7.45
N ASP A 149 -13.33 2.35 -8.34
CA ASP A 149 -14.35 1.39 -7.92
C ASP A 149 -13.70 0.23 -7.13
N MET A 150 -14.54 -0.51 -6.39
CA MET A 150 -14.12 -1.72 -5.68
C MET A 150 -13.62 -2.78 -6.66
N LEU A 151 -12.31 -3.03 -6.64
CA LEU A 151 -11.65 -4.09 -7.38
C LEU A 151 -12.01 -5.44 -6.74
N SER A 152 -12.49 -6.37 -7.54
CA SER A 152 -13.06 -7.64 -7.08
C SER A 152 -12.31 -8.87 -7.59
N THR A 153 -12.88 -10.03 -7.25
CA THR A 153 -12.41 -11.35 -7.63
C THR A 153 -12.58 -11.61 -9.13
N GLN A 154 -11.57 -12.31 -9.66
CA GLN A 154 -11.41 -12.89 -11.00
C GLN A 154 -11.23 -11.95 -12.22
N PRO A 155 -10.29 -12.28 -13.13
CA PRO A 155 -9.25 -13.32 -12.99
C PRO A 155 -8.18 -12.95 -11.94
N ILE A 156 -7.58 -13.96 -11.30
CA ILE A 156 -6.54 -13.81 -10.25
C ILE A 156 -5.29 -14.64 -10.64
N PRO A 157 -4.05 -14.15 -10.41
CA PRO A 157 -3.71 -12.80 -9.95
C PRO A 157 -4.14 -11.74 -10.94
N ARG A 158 -4.36 -10.54 -10.43
CA ARG A 158 -4.57 -9.37 -11.27
C ARG A 158 -3.42 -8.41 -11.06
N LYS A 159 -2.75 -8.06 -12.16
CA LYS A 159 -1.88 -6.90 -12.20
C LYS A 159 -2.74 -5.68 -12.51
N VAL A 160 -2.68 -4.67 -11.66
CA VAL A 160 -3.39 -3.40 -11.86
C VAL A 160 -2.42 -2.37 -12.40
N LEU A 161 -2.93 -1.49 -13.26
CA LEU A 161 -2.26 -0.28 -13.73
C LEU A 161 -3.26 0.87 -13.54
N LEU A 162 -3.06 1.69 -12.51
CA LEU A 162 -3.92 2.82 -12.18
C LEU A 162 -3.22 4.12 -12.54
N PRO A 163 -3.80 4.96 -13.42
CA PRO A 163 -3.30 6.31 -13.62
C PRO A 163 -3.58 7.15 -12.37
N ILE A 164 -2.55 7.81 -11.86
CA ILE A 164 -2.63 8.82 -10.80
C ILE A 164 -2.49 10.19 -11.46
N PRO A 165 -3.48 11.08 -11.33
CA PRO A 165 -3.38 12.43 -11.92
C PRO A 165 -2.28 13.24 -11.23
N GLN A 166 -1.89 14.35 -11.85
CA GLN A 166 -0.99 15.32 -11.20
C GLN A 166 -1.56 15.81 -9.86
N VAL A 167 -0.72 15.83 -8.81
CA VAL A 167 -1.09 16.31 -7.48
C VAL A 167 0.02 17.23 -6.95
N GLN A 168 -0.30 18.51 -6.78
CA GLN A 168 0.66 19.54 -6.35
C GLN A 168 0.78 19.67 -4.83
N GLU A 169 -0.14 19.06 -4.09
CA GLU A 169 -0.16 19.04 -2.63
C GLU A 169 0.30 17.67 -2.09
N PRO A 170 0.77 17.59 -0.83
CA PRO A 170 1.14 16.31 -0.22
C PRO A 170 -0.04 15.33 -0.16
N PHE A 171 0.20 14.09 -0.57
CA PHE A 171 -0.80 13.03 -0.56
C PHE A 171 -0.18 11.68 -0.20
N ARG A 172 -1.03 10.69 0.10
CA ARG A 172 -0.66 9.28 0.25
C ARG A 172 -1.50 8.43 -0.68
N ILE A 173 -0.98 7.28 -1.10
CA ILE A 173 -1.75 6.26 -1.79
C ILE A 173 -2.25 5.29 -0.73
N ALA A 174 -3.56 5.02 -0.72
CA ALA A 174 -4.18 4.08 0.21
C ALA A 174 -4.89 2.96 -0.54
N ILE A 175 -4.56 1.72 -0.17
CA ILE A 175 -5.30 0.52 -0.57
C ILE A 175 -6.22 0.14 0.59
N ILE A 176 -7.52 0.14 0.34
CA ILE A 176 -8.55 0.10 1.37
C ILE A 176 -9.42 -1.14 1.17
N PRO A 177 -9.36 -2.13 2.08
CA PRO A 177 -10.24 -3.29 2.04
C PRO A 177 -11.71 -2.93 2.30
N ASN A 178 -12.63 -3.73 1.76
CA ASN A 178 -14.04 -3.70 2.17
C ASN A 178 -14.26 -4.41 3.52
N MET A 179 -15.44 -4.20 4.11
CA MET A 179 -15.89 -4.89 5.32
C MET A 179 -16.52 -6.25 4.96
N ALA A 180 -15.71 -7.24 4.62
CA ALA A 180 -16.17 -8.56 4.23
C ALA A 180 -15.30 -9.67 4.85
N PHE A 181 -15.70 -10.93 4.66
CA PHE A 181 -14.84 -12.07 5.00
C PHE A 181 -13.96 -12.44 3.82
N GLY A 182 -12.68 -12.66 4.08
CA GLY A 182 -11.75 -13.08 3.03
C GLY A 182 -10.31 -12.76 3.33
N MET A 183 -9.50 -12.75 2.28
CA MET A 183 -8.07 -12.44 2.35
C MET A 183 -7.67 -11.62 1.14
N ILE A 184 -6.74 -10.69 1.35
CA ILE A 184 -6.09 -9.93 0.27
C ILE A 184 -4.58 -10.07 0.43
N ALA A 185 -3.91 -10.49 -0.65
CA ALA A 185 -2.46 -10.47 -0.77
C ALA A 185 -2.05 -9.47 -1.86
N ILE A 186 -0.97 -8.71 -1.62
CA ILE A 186 -0.43 -7.69 -2.51
C ILE A 186 1.08 -7.86 -2.61
N ASP A 187 1.58 -7.80 -3.84
CA ASP A 187 3.01 -7.87 -4.16
C ASP A 187 3.34 -6.96 -5.36
N ASP A 188 4.64 -6.79 -5.64
CA ASP A 188 5.17 -6.07 -6.81
C ASP A 188 4.62 -4.64 -6.98
N ILE A 189 4.61 -3.85 -5.90
CA ILE A 189 4.15 -2.46 -5.96
C ILE A 189 5.16 -1.62 -6.74
N GLY A 190 4.67 -0.92 -7.76
CA GLY A 190 5.42 0.04 -8.57
C GLY A 190 4.70 1.38 -8.65
N TYR A 191 5.45 2.47 -8.51
CA TYR A 191 4.98 3.84 -8.67
C TYR A 191 6.04 4.65 -9.41
N ASP A 192 5.67 5.23 -10.55
CA ASP A 192 6.59 5.93 -11.48
C ASP A 192 6.43 7.45 -11.48
N GLY A 193 5.84 8.02 -10.42
CA GLY A 193 5.59 9.45 -10.34
C GLY A 193 6.85 10.31 -10.24
N ILE A 194 6.85 11.42 -10.97
CA ILE A 194 7.95 12.39 -11.01
C ILE A 194 7.71 13.40 -9.87
N PRO A 195 8.63 13.56 -8.90
CA PRO A 195 8.50 14.58 -7.87
C PRO A 195 8.54 15.99 -8.47
N CYS A 196 7.78 16.93 -7.90
CA CYS A 196 7.82 18.30 -8.43
C CYS A 196 9.16 18.97 -8.16
N GLN A 197 9.60 19.79 -9.12
CA GLN A 197 10.73 20.67 -8.92
C GLN A 197 10.33 21.80 -7.98
N ARG A 198 10.75 21.73 -6.71
CA ARG A 198 10.75 22.93 -5.87
C ARG A 198 11.98 23.75 -6.26
N GLU A 199 11.77 24.95 -6.80
CA GLU A 199 12.86 25.92 -6.87
C GLU A 199 13.37 26.13 -5.45
N ILE A 200 14.60 25.70 -5.19
CA ILE A 200 15.33 26.15 -4.00
C ILE A 200 15.58 27.62 -4.29
N SER A 201 14.75 28.51 -3.73
CA SER A 201 15.05 29.93 -3.69
C SER A 201 16.34 30.08 -2.89
N THR A 202 17.48 30.07 -3.58
CA THR A 202 18.73 30.57 -3.03
C THR A 202 18.59 32.09 -2.94
N ASP A 203 17.84 32.54 -1.93
CA ASP A 203 17.95 33.92 -1.47
C ASP A 203 19.26 34.05 -0.70
N THR A 204 20.36 34.01 -1.44
CA THR A 204 21.63 34.57 -1.00
C THR A 204 21.62 36.01 -1.46
N SER A 205 20.83 36.85 -0.78
CA SER A 205 21.10 38.27 -0.74
C SER A 205 22.42 38.45 0.00
N VAL A 206 23.48 38.53 -0.81
CA VAL A 206 24.82 38.97 -0.41
C VAL A 206 24.67 40.38 0.16
N SER A 207 24.61 40.52 1.48
CA SER A 207 24.79 41.80 2.17
C SER A 207 26.30 42.08 2.29
N ILE A 208 26.91 42.55 1.20
CA ILE A 208 28.15 43.33 1.31
C ILE A 208 27.72 44.74 1.73
N ALA A 209 27.68 45.01 3.03
CA ALA A 209 27.65 46.37 3.56
C ALA A 209 27.98 46.37 5.06
N GLU A 210 29.21 46.00 5.44
CA GLU A 210 29.77 46.36 6.75
C GLU A 210 31.31 46.28 6.73
N SER A 211 31.97 47.20 6.01
CA SER A 211 33.40 47.48 6.26
C SER A 211 33.88 48.89 5.90
N GLU A 212 33.05 49.93 6.02
CA GLU A 212 33.49 51.33 5.86
C GLU A 212 33.15 52.24 7.05
N MET A 213 33.19 51.73 8.29
CA MET A 213 33.15 52.58 9.49
C MET A 213 34.09 52.10 10.61
N LEU A 214 35.33 51.77 10.26
CA LEU A 214 36.43 51.68 11.23
C LEU A 214 37.76 52.03 10.56
N ASN A 215 37.91 53.28 10.11
CA ASN A 215 39.24 53.86 9.86
C ASN A 215 39.29 55.39 9.94
N SER A 216 38.62 55.99 10.94
CA SER A 216 38.82 57.42 11.27
C SER A 216 39.26 57.69 12.72
N PHE A 217 39.91 56.72 13.37
CA PHE A 217 40.63 56.97 14.61
C PHE A 217 41.96 56.21 14.62
N GLN A 218 42.95 56.70 13.86
CA GLN A 218 44.33 56.70 14.31
C GLN A 218 45.21 57.60 13.42
N VAL A 219 45.95 58.48 14.12
CA VAL A 219 46.99 59.45 13.71
C VAL A 219 46.49 60.82 13.27
#